data_AF-A0A3C1BPH8-F1
#
_entry.id   AF-A0A3C1BPH8-F1
#
_cell.length_a   1.000
_cell.length_b   1.000
_cell.length_c   1.000
_cell.angle_alpha   90.00
_cell.angle_beta   90.00
_cell.angle_gamma   90.00
#
_symmetry.space_group_name_H-M   'P 1'
#
loop_
_entity.id
_entity.type
_entity.pdbx_description
1 polymer ?
#
loop_
_entity_poly.entity_id
_entity_poly.type
_entity_poly.pdbx_seq_one_letter_code
_entity_poly.pdbx_strand_id
1 'polypeptide(L)'
;MISEFTMNRLTIPVLCRLLDKVRVKGKHKPVEIFEPMTDTPENREIKELFEKALDKYFNMNFNEALAVFRDLAEKFSDGPSEIFAERCADFLENPPEEDWDGVYTLKSK
;
A
#
# COMPACT_ATOMS: atom_id res chain seq x y z
N MET A 1 11.81 -2.15 3.79
CA MET A 1 10.56 -2.89 4.09
C MET A 1 10.82 -3.95 5.16
N ILE A 2 9.85 -4.16 6.06
CA ILE A 2 9.83 -5.18 7.11
C ILE A 2 8.47 -5.89 7.11
N SER A 3 8.39 -7.13 7.56
CA SER A 3 7.09 -7.83 7.70
C SER A 3 6.43 -7.55 9.05
N GLU A 4 5.15 -7.90 9.17
CA GLU A 4 4.41 -7.90 10.45
C GLU A 4 5.19 -8.59 11.59
N PHE A 5 5.93 -9.67 11.28
CA PHE A 5 6.69 -10.42 12.28
C PHE A 5 7.84 -9.62 12.86
N THR A 6 8.50 -8.81 12.03
CA THR A 6 9.56 -7.90 12.47
C THR A 6 8.97 -6.68 13.16
N MET A 7 7.87 -6.13 12.61
CA MET A 7 7.14 -5.00 13.19
C MET A 7 6.71 -5.29 14.64
N ASN A 8 6.15 -6.47 14.88
CA ASN A 8 5.68 -6.92 16.21
C ASN A 8 6.80 -7.17 17.22
N ARG A 9 8.08 -7.14 16.80
CA ARG A 9 9.25 -7.31 17.67
C ARG A 9 9.94 -5.98 18.00
N LEU A 10 9.48 -4.87 17.44
CA LEU A 10 10.02 -3.55 17.76
C LEU A 10 9.68 -3.19 19.21
N THR A 11 10.70 -2.83 19.98
CA THR A 11 10.57 -2.42 21.39
C THR A 11 10.55 -0.92 21.57
N ILE A 12 10.84 -0.17 20.51
CA ILE A 12 10.78 1.29 20.44
C ILE A 12 9.79 1.71 19.36
N PRO A 13 9.11 2.86 19.51
CA PRO A 13 8.25 3.39 18.46
C PRO A 13 9.07 3.71 17.21
N VAL A 14 8.64 3.18 16.07
CA VAL A 14 9.17 3.50 14.75
C VAL A 14 7.98 3.87 13.87
N LEU A 15 8.07 5.01 13.18
CA LEU A 15 7.07 5.38 12.18
C LEU A 15 7.16 4.37 11.04
N CYS A 16 6.06 3.65 10.80
CA CYS A 16 5.96 2.69 9.72
C CYS A 16 4.65 2.90 8.98
N ARG A 17 4.68 2.88 7.65
CA ARG A 17 3.44 2.78 6.84
C ARG A 17 3.21 1.36 6.38
N LEU A 18 1.95 0.94 6.30
CA LEU A 18 1.58 -0.29 5.61
C LEU A 18 1.80 -0.07 4.10
N LEU A 19 2.47 -1.00 3.44
CA LEU A 19 2.68 -0.98 1.99
C LEU A 19 1.85 -2.04 1.27
N ASP A 20 1.84 -3.29 1.74
CA ASP A 20 1.21 -4.36 0.98
C ASP A 20 0.74 -5.50 1.90
N LYS A 21 -0.14 -6.35 1.36
CA LYS A 21 -0.58 -7.60 1.95
C LYS A 21 -0.17 -8.73 1.01
N VAL A 22 0.89 -9.45 1.36
CA VAL A 22 1.42 -10.53 0.52
C VAL A 22 1.01 -11.90 1.04
N ARG A 23 0.56 -12.78 0.14
CA ARG A 23 0.32 -14.19 0.48
C ARG A 23 1.56 -15.01 0.15
N VAL A 24 2.25 -15.52 1.18
CA VAL A 24 3.38 -16.44 0.98
C VAL A 24 2.89 -17.85 0.69
N LYS A 25 3.60 -18.57 -0.20
CA LYS A 25 3.29 -19.97 -0.54
C LYS A 25 3.22 -20.82 0.73
N GLY A 26 2.06 -21.43 0.98
CA GLY A 26 1.82 -22.31 2.14
C GLY A 26 1.21 -21.65 3.37
N LYS A 27 0.87 -20.35 3.35
CA LYS A 27 0.09 -19.70 4.43
C LYS A 27 -1.29 -19.27 3.93
N HIS A 28 -2.32 -19.53 4.75
CA HIS A 28 -3.69 -19.10 4.46
C HIS A 28 -3.95 -17.62 4.75
N LYS A 29 -3.22 -17.02 5.70
CA LYS A 29 -3.37 -15.60 6.04
C LYS A 29 -2.33 -14.74 5.29
N PRO A 30 -2.73 -13.57 4.74
CA PRO A 30 -1.78 -12.63 4.17
C PRO A 30 -0.85 -12.09 5.26
N VAL A 31 0.39 -11.82 4.88
CA VAL A 31 1.41 -11.19 5.71
C VAL A 31 1.49 -9.72 5.32
N GLU A 32 1.34 -8.84 6.28
CA GLU A 32 1.48 -7.40 6.05
C GLU A 32 2.96 -7.01 5.91
N ILE A 33 3.23 -6.14 4.94
CA ILE A 33 4.53 -5.57 4.67
C ILE A 33 4.49 -4.07 4.99
N PHE A 34 5.42 -3.63 5.81
CA PHE A 34 5.55 -2.26 6.26
C PHE A 34 6.84 -1.63 5.76
N GLU A 35 6.84 -0.32 5.59
CA GLU A 35 8.04 0.47 5.38
C GLU A 35 8.33 1.33 6.62
N PRO A 36 9.48 1.15 7.26
CA PRO A 36 9.98 2.09 8.25
C PRO A 36 10.35 3.42 7.60
N MET A 37 9.93 4.51 8.22
CA MET A 37 10.15 5.88 7.76
C MET A 37 10.86 6.69 8.85
N THR A 38 11.62 7.70 8.45
CA THR A 38 12.12 8.70 9.42
C THR A 38 10.93 9.47 9.99
N ASP A 39 10.89 9.63 11.32
CA ASP A 39 9.76 10.29 11.98
C ASP A 39 9.82 11.83 11.83
N THR A 40 9.26 12.33 10.72
CA THR A 40 9.15 13.76 10.40
C THR A 40 7.67 14.14 10.21
N PRO A 41 7.29 15.43 10.37
CA PRO A 41 5.93 15.87 10.10
C PRO A 41 5.44 15.51 8.69
N GLU A 42 6.31 15.65 7.68
CA GLU A 42 6.03 15.28 6.29
C GLU A 42 5.75 13.78 6.15
N ASN A 43 6.58 12.91 6.71
CA ASN A 43 6.37 11.47 6.63
C ASN A 43 5.12 11.00 7.39
N ARG A 44 4.73 11.71 8.45
CA ARG A 44 3.45 11.46 9.14
C ARG A 44 2.25 11.80 8.26
N GLU A 45 2.32 12.93 7.54
CA GLU A 45 1.29 13.33 6.56
C GLU A 45 1.21 12.32 5.40
N ILE A 46 2.36 11.95 4.82
CA ILE A 46 2.45 10.92 3.77
C ILE A 46 1.81 9.62 4.25
N LYS A 47 2.21 9.13 5.44
CA LYS A 47 1.64 7.89 6.01
C LYS A 47 0.12 7.98 6.15
N GLU A 48 -0.40 9.05 6.72
CA GLU A 48 -1.84 9.19 6.98
C GLU A 48 -2.65 9.21 5.68
N LEU A 49 -2.21 9.98 4.69
CA LEU A 49 -2.87 10.07 3.39
C LEU A 49 -2.75 8.76 2.62
N PHE A 50 -1.59 8.11 2.67
CA PHE A 50 -1.34 6.83 2.01
C PHE A 50 -2.24 5.72 2.57
N GLU A 51 -2.41 5.66 3.89
CA GLU A 51 -3.29 4.68 4.53
C GLU A 51 -4.76 4.89 4.16
N LYS A 52 -5.21 6.16 4.07
CA LYS A 52 -6.57 6.46 3.56
C LYS A 52 -6.74 6.01 2.11
N ALA A 53 -5.73 6.17 1.27
CA ALA A 53 -5.74 5.70 -0.12
C ALA A 53 -5.74 4.17 -0.19
N LEU A 54 -4.99 3.49 0.68
CA LEU A 54 -4.99 2.03 0.80
C LEU A 54 -6.37 1.49 1.21
N ASP A 55 -7.07 2.14 2.14
CA ASP A 55 -8.42 1.74 2.50
C ASP A 55 -9.35 1.79 1.27
N LYS A 56 -9.24 2.83 0.45
CA LYS A 56 -10.00 2.93 -0.81
C LYS A 56 -9.60 1.84 -1.80
N TYR A 57 -8.30 1.58 -1.93
CA TYR A 57 -7.75 0.52 -2.77
C TYR A 57 -8.32 -0.86 -2.40
N PHE A 58 -8.29 -1.24 -1.13
CA PHE A 58 -8.81 -2.53 -0.67
C PHE A 58 -10.35 -2.64 -0.75
N ASN A 59 -11.07 -1.52 -0.77
CA ASN A 59 -12.51 -1.48 -1.04
C ASN A 59 -12.86 -1.37 -2.53
N MET A 60 -11.89 -1.61 -3.43
CA MET A 60 -12.05 -1.53 -4.89
C MET A 60 -12.51 -0.14 -5.40
N ASN A 61 -12.38 0.90 -4.58
CA ASN A 61 -12.65 2.29 -4.96
C ASN A 61 -11.43 2.90 -5.68
N PHE A 62 -10.97 2.25 -6.75
CA PHE A 62 -9.69 2.54 -7.40
C PHE A 62 -9.59 3.96 -7.97
N ASN A 63 -10.70 4.55 -8.42
CA ASN A 63 -10.70 5.93 -8.91
C ASN A 63 -10.40 6.95 -7.79
N GLU A 64 -10.96 6.76 -6.60
CA GLU A 64 -10.68 7.61 -5.44
C GLU A 64 -9.26 7.36 -4.91
N ALA A 65 -8.83 6.09 -4.85
CA ALA A 65 -7.48 5.73 -4.43
C ALA A 65 -6.42 6.34 -5.37
N LEU A 66 -6.63 6.23 -6.68
CA LEU A 66 -5.74 6.78 -7.71
C LEU A 66 -5.50 8.28 -7.54
N ALA A 67 -6.56 9.05 -7.27
CA ALA A 67 -6.47 10.49 -7.10
C ALA A 67 -5.53 10.86 -5.93
N VAL A 68 -5.65 10.16 -4.80
CA VAL A 68 -4.81 10.41 -3.62
C VAL A 68 -3.38 9.95 -3.85
N PHE A 69 -3.17 8.78 -4.46
CA PHE A 69 -1.83 8.28 -4.76
C PHE A 69 -1.08 9.18 -5.75
N ARG A 70 -1.75 9.72 -6.77
CA ARG A 70 -1.13 10.69 -7.69
C ARG A 70 -0.72 11.97 -6.99
N ASP A 71 -1.60 12.53 -6.14
CA ASP A 71 -1.28 13.73 -5.37
C ASP A 71 -0.05 13.51 -4.46
N LEU A 72 0.01 12.37 -3.78
CA LEU A 72 1.17 12.00 -2.96
C LEU A 72 2.47 11.85 -3.78
N ALA A 73 2.39 11.16 -4.93
CA ALA A 73 3.53 10.98 -5.81
C ALA A 73 4.04 12.33 -6.35
N GLU A 74 3.16 13.22 -6.77
CA GLU A 74 3.52 14.54 -7.32
C GLU A 74 4.04 15.50 -6.23
N LYS A 75 3.33 15.59 -5.09
CA LYS A 75 3.64 16.56 -4.02
C LYS A 75 4.90 16.19 -3.26
N PHE A 76 5.13 14.89 -3.00
CA PHE A 76 6.20 14.42 -2.14
C PHE A 76 7.27 13.58 -2.86
N SER A 77 7.13 13.34 -4.17
CA SER A 77 8.00 12.40 -4.90
C SER A 77 8.00 11.00 -4.26
N ASP A 78 6.85 10.58 -3.75
CA ASP A 78 6.71 9.33 -3.00
C ASP A 78 6.61 8.11 -3.92
N GLY A 79 7.70 7.34 -4.02
CA GLY A 79 7.79 6.18 -4.90
C GLY A 79 6.71 5.10 -4.68
N PRO A 80 6.39 4.71 -3.43
CA PRO A 80 5.28 3.78 -3.22
C PRO A 80 3.91 4.29 -3.67
N SER A 81 3.65 5.59 -3.57
CA SER A 81 2.42 6.18 -4.12
C SER A 81 2.37 6.08 -5.64
N GLU A 82 3.50 6.25 -6.35
CA GLU A 82 3.58 6.06 -7.80
C GLU A 82 3.19 4.62 -8.19
N ILE A 83 3.78 3.62 -7.51
CA ILE A 83 3.45 2.20 -7.74
C ILE A 83 1.96 1.92 -7.51
N PHE A 84 1.38 2.45 -6.44
CA PHE A 84 -0.03 2.23 -6.16
C PHE A 84 -0.97 2.97 -7.12
N ALA A 85 -0.56 4.13 -7.63
CA ALA A 85 -1.28 4.82 -8.70
C ALA A 85 -1.28 3.98 -9.99
N GLU A 86 -0.16 3.38 -10.37
CA GLU A 86 -0.09 2.45 -11.51
C GLU A 86 -1.03 1.25 -11.31
N ARG A 87 -0.99 0.60 -10.14
CA ARG A 87 -1.90 -0.52 -9.80
C ARG A 87 -3.38 -0.11 -9.89
N CYS A 88 -3.73 1.09 -9.42
CA CYS A 88 -5.10 1.58 -9.52
C CYS A 88 -5.51 1.81 -10.98
N ALA A 89 -4.63 2.38 -11.80
CA ALA A 89 -4.89 2.57 -13.23
C ALA A 89 -5.11 1.22 -13.93
N ASP A 90 -4.27 0.23 -13.65
CA ASP A 90 -4.41 -1.12 -14.17
C ASP A 90 -5.76 -1.75 -13.82
N PHE A 91 -6.23 -1.58 -12.57
CA PHE A 91 -7.52 -2.12 -12.12
C PHE A 91 -8.73 -1.33 -12.61
N LEU A 92 -8.58 -0.05 -12.96
CA LEU A 92 -9.63 0.69 -13.64
C LEU A 92 -9.84 0.20 -15.07
N GLU A 93 -8.76 -0.17 -15.76
CA GLU A 93 -8.82 -0.76 -17.10
C GLU A 93 -9.19 -2.25 -17.07
N ASN A 94 -8.70 -2.97 -16.05
CA ASN A 94 -8.87 -4.40 -15.88
C ASN A 94 -9.33 -4.72 -14.45
N PRO A 95 -10.62 -4.51 -14.12
CA PRO A 95 -11.14 -4.75 -12.79
C PRO A 95 -10.81 -6.16 -12.28
N PRO A 96 -10.46 -6.32 -10.99
CA PRO A 96 -10.27 -7.63 -10.41
C PRO A 96 -11.63 -8.34 -10.21
N GLU A 97 -11.59 -9.62 -9.86
CA GLU A 97 -12.80 -10.41 -9.57
C GLU A 97 -13.54 -9.88 -8.32
N GLU A 98 -14.84 -10.20 -8.19
CA GLU A 98 -15.67 -9.71 -7.07
C GLU A 98 -15.17 -10.19 -5.70
N ASP A 99 -14.47 -11.32 -5.65
CA ASP A 99 -13.88 -11.90 -4.43
C ASP A 99 -12.40 -11.54 -4.25
N TRP A 100 -11.93 -10.50 -4.94
CA TRP A 100 -10.55 -10.05 -4.87
C TRP A 100 -10.12 -9.75 -3.43
N ASP A 101 -9.01 -10.35 -3.05
CA ASP A 101 -8.51 -10.37 -1.68
C ASP A 101 -7.52 -9.24 -1.37
N GLY A 102 -7.43 -8.24 -2.24
CA GLY A 102 -6.54 -7.09 -2.11
C GLY A 102 -5.13 -7.34 -2.65
N VAL A 103 -4.82 -8.52 -3.20
CA VAL A 103 -3.47 -8.84 -3.71
C VAL A 103 -3.32 -8.41 -5.16
N TYR A 104 -2.35 -7.53 -5.43
CA TYR A 104 -1.95 -7.22 -6.80
C TYR A 104 -1.08 -8.35 -7.37
N THR A 105 -1.55 -8.95 -8.46
CA THR A 105 -0.75 -9.93 -9.22
C THR A 105 -0.21 -9.25 -10.47
N LEU A 106 1.11 -9.10 -10.53
CA LEU A 106 1.79 -8.64 -11.75
C LEU A 106 1.38 -9.54 -12.92
N LYS A 107 0.70 -8.97 -13.92
CA LYS A 107 0.46 -9.65 -15.18
C LYS A 107 1.78 -9.67 -15.95
N SER A 108 2.53 -10.76 -15.84
CA SER A 108 3.72 -10.96 -16.67
C SER A 108 3.32 -11.02 -18.15
N LYS A 109 4.17 -10.46 -19.01
CA LYS A 109 4.31 -11.00 -20.37
C LYS A 109 4.94 -12.39 -20.31
#